data_AF-A0AAV0X223-F1
#
_entry.id   AF-A0AAV0X223-F1
#
_cell.length_a   1.000
_cell.length_b   1.000
_cell.length_c   1.000
_cell.angle_alpha   90.00
_cell.angle_beta   90.00
_cell.angle_gamma   90.00
#
_symmetry.space_group_name_H-M   'P 1'
#
loop_
_entity.id
_entity.type
_entity.pdbx_description
1 polymer ?
#
loop_
_entity_poly.entity_id
_entity_poly.type
_entity_poly.pdbx_seq_one_letter_code
_entity_poly.pdbx_strand_id
1 'polypeptide(L)'
;MRIVYGKHFKYVATRMAEYEVLEKYIINIHSYVYTSCTPVIAYAITESEAKLLNYINKEHYGNGKEFHLLAGKDYIVGLEDLHNFYLIDLCYKKLERNNNSGFEDICFFIRIDSNAHSCVPYYTQNGQKYLALFYFEGDTENLMQRAVQLENWDLAYLKFCWKIQGVKDKFFAIDSCSVVGFDDIKNLYPP
;
A
#
# COMPACT_ATOMS: atom_id res chain seq x y z
N MET A 1 -9.49 9.98 18.38
CA MET A 1 -8.05 10.25 18.53
C MET A 1 -7.59 9.52 19.78
N ARG A 2 -6.59 8.63 19.70
CA ARG A 2 -6.02 7.96 20.90
C ARG A 2 -4.65 8.57 21.21
N ILE A 3 -4.29 8.55 22.48
CA ILE A 3 -2.93 8.88 22.92
C ILE A 3 -2.22 7.56 23.17
N VAL A 4 -1.15 7.32 22.43
CA VAL A 4 -0.30 6.12 22.60
C VAL A 4 1.12 6.62 22.82
N TYR A 5 1.71 6.28 23.97
CA TYR A 5 3.04 6.78 24.39
C TYR A 5 3.21 8.31 24.27
N GLY A 6 2.17 9.08 24.62
CA GLY A 6 2.19 10.54 24.57
C GLY A 6 2.03 11.16 23.16
N LYS A 7 1.85 10.35 22.12
CA LYS A 7 1.58 10.82 20.75
C LYS A 7 0.10 10.66 20.39
N HIS A 8 -0.43 11.64 19.67
CA HIS A 8 -1.80 11.64 19.18
C HIS A 8 -1.90 10.88 17.86
N PHE A 9 -2.68 9.81 17.85
CA PHE A 9 -2.97 9.02 16.66
C PHE A 9 -4.44 9.21 16.24
N LYS A 10 -4.64 9.40 14.93
CA LYS A 10 -5.95 9.51 14.31
C LYS A 10 -6.42 8.13 13.88
N TYR A 11 -7.68 7.84 14.13
CA TYR A 11 -8.30 6.56 13.83
C TYR A 11 -9.65 6.79 13.15
N VAL A 12 -10.07 5.79 12.39
CA VAL A 12 -11.36 5.71 11.72
C VAL A 12 -11.96 4.34 11.96
N ALA A 13 -13.29 4.25 12.07
CA ALA A 13 -13.97 2.97 12.19
C ALA A 13 -13.84 2.19 10.87
N THR A 14 -13.49 0.91 10.95
CA THR A 14 -13.27 0.07 9.75
C THR A 14 -14.49 0.08 8.85
N ARG A 15 -15.70 -0.09 9.38
CA ARG A 15 -16.94 -0.07 8.58
C ARG A 15 -17.17 1.24 7.83
N MET A 16 -16.77 2.38 8.40
CA MET A 16 -16.86 3.67 7.71
C MET A 16 -15.80 3.78 6.62
N ALA A 17 -14.58 3.36 6.91
CA ALA A 17 -13.50 3.28 5.93
C ALA A 17 -13.88 2.36 4.76
N GLU A 18 -14.46 1.20 5.05
CA GLU A 18 -14.92 0.24 4.04
C GLU A 18 -16.04 0.81 3.19
N TYR A 19 -17.05 1.42 3.78
CA TYR A 19 -18.13 2.03 3.03
C TYR A 19 -17.65 3.20 2.16
N GLU A 20 -16.84 4.10 2.71
CA GLU A 20 -16.36 5.27 1.96
C GLU A 20 -15.27 4.95 0.94
N VAL A 21 -14.45 3.93 1.20
CA VAL A 21 -13.30 3.57 0.36
C VAL A 21 -13.58 2.31 -0.47
N LEU A 22 -13.99 1.19 0.13
CA LEU A 22 -14.18 -0.05 -0.62
C LEU A 22 -15.33 0.03 -1.63
N GLU A 23 -16.47 0.63 -1.25
CA GLU A 23 -17.63 0.73 -2.14
C GLU A 23 -17.37 1.64 -3.35
N LYS A 24 -16.52 2.66 -3.20
CA LYS A 24 -16.21 3.61 -4.28
C LYS A 24 -15.05 3.17 -5.17
N TYR A 25 -14.11 2.38 -4.64
CA TYR A 25 -12.78 2.28 -5.23
C TYR A 25 -12.30 0.85 -5.48
N ILE A 26 -12.83 -0.14 -4.75
CA ILE A 26 -12.24 -1.49 -4.71
C ILE A 26 -13.20 -2.57 -5.24
N ILE A 27 -14.33 -2.19 -5.87
CA ILE A 27 -15.27 -3.13 -6.51
C ILE A 27 -14.57 -4.11 -7.46
N ASN A 28 -13.51 -3.66 -8.15
CA ASN A 28 -12.85 -4.44 -9.21
C ASN A 28 -11.57 -5.16 -8.76
N ILE A 29 -11.09 -4.93 -7.53
CA ILE A 29 -9.89 -5.60 -7.01
C ILE A 29 -10.32 -6.66 -6.02
N HIS A 30 -10.00 -7.92 -6.30
CA HIS A 30 -10.28 -9.02 -5.39
C HIS A 30 -9.65 -8.75 -4.01
N SER A 31 -10.44 -8.90 -2.93
CA SER A 31 -10.04 -8.51 -1.57
C SER A 31 -8.70 -9.06 -1.12
N TYR A 32 -8.41 -10.30 -1.51
CA TYR A 32 -7.13 -10.97 -1.27
C TYR A 32 -5.90 -10.18 -1.75
N VAL A 33 -6.01 -9.43 -2.86
CA VAL A 33 -4.86 -8.77 -3.49
C VAL A 33 -4.34 -7.66 -2.58
N TYR A 34 -5.18 -6.75 -2.09
CA TYR A 34 -4.73 -5.63 -1.26
C TYR A 34 -4.58 -6.01 0.23
N THR A 35 -5.41 -6.92 0.76
CA THR A 35 -5.33 -7.33 2.17
C THR A 35 -4.05 -8.08 2.52
N SER A 36 -3.36 -8.65 1.52
CA SER A 36 -2.10 -9.38 1.71
C SER A 36 -0.85 -8.55 1.35
N CYS A 37 -1.00 -7.27 0.99
CA CYS A 37 0.14 -6.40 0.66
C CYS A 37 0.83 -5.83 1.90
N THR A 38 0.08 -5.49 2.95
CA THR A 38 0.63 -5.07 4.23
C THR A 38 -0.34 -5.40 5.35
N PRO A 39 0.16 -5.89 6.51
CA PRO A 39 -0.69 -6.06 7.67
C PRO A 39 -1.16 -4.68 8.17
N VAL A 40 -2.46 -4.58 8.49
CA VAL A 40 -3.05 -3.38 9.07
C VAL A 40 -3.54 -3.72 10.46
N ILE A 41 -3.06 -2.96 11.45
CA ILE A 41 -3.40 -3.21 12.85
C ILE A 41 -4.74 -2.54 13.16
N ALA A 42 -5.74 -3.37 13.42
CA ALA A 42 -7.05 -2.94 13.86
C ALA A 42 -7.20 -3.12 15.38
N TYR A 43 -7.92 -2.20 16.01
CA TYR A 43 -8.20 -2.24 17.45
C TYR A 43 -9.69 -2.34 17.68
N ALA A 44 -10.11 -3.22 18.59
CA ALA A 44 -11.51 -3.27 19.00
C ALA A 44 -11.94 -1.93 19.60
N ILE A 45 -13.14 -1.50 19.23
CA ILE A 45 -13.76 -0.28 19.77
C ILE A 45 -14.18 -0.54 21.22
N THR A 46 -13.87 0.41 22.10
CA THR A 46 -14.33 0.41 23.50
C THR A 46 -15.75 0.98 23.64
N GLU A 47 -16.41 0.73 24.77
CA GLU A 47 -17.74 1.30 25.07
C GLU A 47 -17.80 2.82 24.93
N SER A 48 -16.80 3.53 25.48
CA SER A 48 -16.72 4.98 25.41
C SER A 48 -16.53 5.48 23.98
N GLU A 49 -15.70 4.78 23.19
CA GLU A 49 -15.48 5.11 21.79
C GLU A 49 -16.71 4.84 20.93
N ALA A 50 -17.41 3.72 21.13
CA ALA A 50 -18.65 3.42 20.43
C ALA A 50 -19.70 4.51 20.67
N LYS A 51 -19.90 4.92 21.94
CA LYS A 51 -20.83 6.00 22.28
C LYS A 51 -20.47 7.31 21.59
N LEU A 52 -19.20 7.71 21.64
CA LEU A 52 -18.72 8.95 21.04
C LEU A 52 -18.83 8.92 19.51
N LEU A 53 -18.35 7.87 18.86
CA LEU A 53 -18.39 7.73 17.41
C LEU A 53 -19.83 7.68 16.89
N ASN A 54 -20.73 6.97 17.58
CA ASN A 54 -22.14 6.93 17.22
C ASN A 54 -22.82 8.30 17.34
N TYR A 55 -22.48 9.07 18.39
CA TYR A 55 -22.97 10.43 18.53
C TYR A 55 -22.48 11.30 17.36
N ILE A 56 -21.18 11.26 17.05
CA ILE A 56 -20.60 12.01 15.93
C ILE A 56 -21.28 11.62 14.61
N ASN A 57 -21.43 10.32 14.34
CA ASN A 57 -22.07 9.84 13.13
C ASN A 57 -23.50 10.38 13.02
N LYS A 58 -24.30 10.25 14.08
CA LYS A 58 -25.70 10.68 14.08
C LYS A 58 -25.87 12.19 13.86
N GLU A 59 -25.01 13.01 14.47
CA GLU A 59 -25.16 14.46 14.48
C GLU A 59 -24.41 15.17 13.33
N HIS A 60 -23.36 14.56 12.79
CA HIS A 60 -22.44 15.23 11.85
C HIS A 60 -22.24 14.50 10.52
N TYR A 61 -22.76 13.29 10.35
CA TYR A 61 -22.64 12.55 9.09
C TYR A 61 -24.03 12.19 8.56
N GLY A 62 -24.32 12.60 7.31
CA GLY A 62 -25.67 12.50 6.73
C GLY A 62 -26.26 11.08 6.75
N ASN A 63 -25.41 10.06 6.57
CA ASN A 63 -25.80 8.65 6.61
C ASN A 63 -25.48 7.99 7.98
N GLY A 64 -25.12 8.75 9.00
CA GLY A 64 -24.54 8.21 10.23
C GLY A 64 -25.46 7.35 11.09
N LYS A 65 -26.77 7.37 10.85
CA LYS A 65 -27.72 6.42 11.47
C LYS A 65 -27.52 4.99 10.98
N GLU A 66 -26.93 4.79 9.80
CA GLU A 66 -26.65 3.47 9.23
C GLU A 66 -25.35 2.87 9.81
N PHE A 67 -24.49 3.70 10.38
CA PHE A 67 -23.18 3.31 10.95
C PHE A 67 -23.24 3.24 12.47
N HIS A 68 -24.14 2.41 13.00
CA HIS A 68 -24.17 2.12 14.43
C HIS A 68 -23.05 1.14 14.80
N LEU A 69 -22.06 1.65 15.53
CA LEU A 69 -20.86 0.95 15.97
C LEU A 69 -21.08 0.32 17.35
N LEU A 70 -20.63 -0.92 17.51
CA LEU A 70 -20.76 -1.75 18.70
C LEU A 70 -19.38 -2.02 19.29
N ALA A 71 -19.24 -1.76 20.59
CA ALA A 71 -18.02 -2.07 21.32
C ALA A 71 -17.71 -3.57 21.29
N GLY A 72 -16.42 -3.91 21.18
CA GLY A 72 -15.94 -5.30 21.11
C GLY A 72 -16.31 -6.08 19.84
N LYS A 73 -17.11 -5.50 18.94
CA LYS A 73 -17.48 -6.10 17.65
C LYS A 73 -16.91 -5.32 16.48
N ASP A 74 -17.02 -4.00 16.53
CA ASP A 74 -16.47 -3.11 15.53
C ASP A 74 -15.05 -2.69 15.89
N TYR A 75 -14.28 -2.33 14.86
CA TYR A 75 -12.86 -2.02 14.97
C TYR A 75 -12.56 -0.61 14.47
N ILE A 76 -11.44 -0.07 14.93
CA ILE A 76 -10.83 1.13 14.39
C ILE A 76 -9.43 0.83 13.86
N VAL A 77 -9.06 1.56 12.82
CA VAL A 77 -7.79 1.45 12.08
C VAL A 77 -7.14 2.83 12.04
N GLY A 78 -5.81 2.88 11.98
CA GLY A 78 -5.06 4.13 11.85
C GLY A 78 -5.47 4.88 10.59
N LEU A 79 -5.67 6.20 10.69
CA LEU A 79 -6.04 7.01 9.52
C LEU A 79 -4.94 6.99 8.45
N GLU A 80 -3.68 6.86 8.85
CA GLU A 80 -2.53 6.73 7.97
C GLU A 80 -2.61 5.48 7.09
N ASP A 81 -3.02 4.34 7.66
CA ASP A 81 -3.24 3.10 6.91
C ASP A 81 -4.31 3.29 5.82
N LEU A 82 -5.36 4.07 6.11
CA LEU A 82 -6.40 4.38 5.12
C LEU A 82 -5.88 5.24 3.98
N HIS A 83 -5.01 6.23 4.26
CA HIS A 83 -4.37 7.03 3.22
C HIS A 83 -3.50 6.17 2.29
N ASN A 84 -2.82 5.17 2.84
CA ASN A 84 -1.99 4.29 2.04
C ASN A 84 -2.84 3.29 1.21
N PHE A 85 -4.00 2.86 1.71
CA PHE A 85 -4.98 2.14 0.88
C PHE A 85 -5.46 2.97 -0.32
N TYR A 86 -5.67 4.28 -0.13
CA TYR A 86 -6.03 5.17 -1.23
C TYR A 86 -4.94 5.22 -2.31
N LEU A 87 -3.66 5.16 -1.93
CA LEU A 87 -2.55 5.05 -2.90
C LEU A 87 -2.65 3.78 -3.76
N ILE A 88 -3.00 2.63 -3.17
CA ILE A 88 -3.19 1.37 -3.92
C ILE A 88 -4.31 1.51 -4.96
N ASP A 89 -5.44 2.12 -4.60
CA ASP A 89 -6.54 2.38 -5.54
C ASP A 89 -6.12 3.33 -6.68
N LEU A 90 -5.41 4.42 -6.37
CA LEU A 90 -4.89 5.33 -7.38
C LEU A 90 -3.99 4.58 -8.39
N CYS A 91 -3.12 3.71 -7.88
CA CYS A 91 -2.26 2.88 -8.71
C CYS A 91 -3.08 1.93 -9.61
N TYR A 92 -4.12 1.28 -9.06
CA TYR A 92 -5.00 0.41 -9.83
C TYR A 92 -5.73 1.13 -10.96
N LYS A 93 -6.36 2.27 -10.68
CA LYS A 93 -7.08 3.05 -11.70
C LYS A 93 -6.17 3.53 -12.81
N LYS A 94 -4.90 3.81 -12.50
CA LYS A 94 -3.92 4.19 -13.51
C LYS A 94 -3.52 3.00 -14.39
N LEU A 95 -3.41 1.80 -13.81
CA LEU A 95 -3.21 0.56 -14.58
C LEU A 95 -4.38 0.30 -15.55
N GLU A 96 -5.62 0.50 -15.12
CA GLU A 96 -6.79 0.33 -15.99
C GLU A 96 -6.87 1.37 -17.11
N ARG A 97 -6.53 2.64 -16.83
CA ARG A 97 -6.77 3.75 -17.77
C ARG A 97 -5.69 3.94 -18.83
N ASN A 98 -4.53 3.28 -18.73
CA ASN A 98 -3.40 3.43 -19.66
C ASN A 98 -3.03 4.91 -19.96
N ASN A 99 -3.30 5.82 -19.01
CA ASN A 99 -3.16 7.26 -19.18
C ASN A 99 -1.98 7.78 -18.35
N ASN A 100 -1.06 8.47 -19.01
CA ASN A 100 0.20 8.94 -18.43
C ASN A 100 0.10 10.27 -17.67
N SER A 101 -1.05 10.93 -17.58
CA SER A 101 -1.14 12.28 -17.00
C SER A 101 -1.28 12.28 -15.47
N GLY A 102 -0.43 13.07 -14.80
CA GLY A 102 -0.78 13.76 -13.54
C GLY A 102 -0.17 13.28 -12.22
N PHE A 103 0.55 12.16 -12.19
CA PHE A 103 1.20 11.65 -10.97
C PHE A 103 2.53 11.00 -11.33
N GLU A 104 3.57 11.79 -11.58
CA GLU A 104 4.87 11.30 -12.07
C GLU A 104 5.76 10.71 -10.96
N ASP A 105 5.45 10.91 -9.68
CA ASP A 105 6.52 10.86 -8.66
C ASP A 105 6.50 9.69 -7.67
N ILE A 106 5.45 8.87 -7.60
CA ILE A 106 5.33 7.89 -6.50
C ILE A 106 5.79 6.50 -6.92
N CYS A 107 5.20 5.86 -7.95
CA CYS A 107 5.57 4.49 -8.36
C CYS A 107 5.08 4.11 -9.77
N PHE A 108 5.90 3.44 -10.60
CA PHE A 108 5.51 2.91 -11.93
C PHE A 108 6.28 1.65 -12.35
N PHE A 109 5.99 1.16 -13.56
CA PHE A 109 6.81 0.17 -14.25
C PHE A 109 7.96 0.85 -14.99
N ILE A 110 9.12 0.20 -14.97
CA ILE A 110 10.25 0.54 -15.81
C ILE A 110 10.65 -0.68 -16.62
N ARG A 111 11.03 -0.43 -17.87
CA ARG A 111 11.53 -1.46 -18.75
C ARG A 111 13.01 -1.65 -18.47
N ILE A 112 13.40 -2.87 -18.09
CA ILE A 112 14.79 -3.20 -17.73
C ILE A 112 15.54 -3.97 -18.83
N ASP A 113 14.88 -4.31 -19.94
CA ASP A 113 15.47 -4.98 -21.09
C ASP A 113 14.70 -4.62 -22.38
N SER A 114 15.32 -4.85 -23.53
CA SER A 114 14.77 -4.76 -24.89
C SER A 114 13.44 -5.52 -25.06
N ASN A 115 13.21 -6.60 -24.33
CA ASN A 115 11.95 -7.34 -24.35
C ASN A 115 10.78 -6.50 -23.78
N ALA A 116 9.66 -6.46 -24.51
CA ALA A 116 8.45 -5.72 -24.09
C ALA A 116 7.78 -6.28 -22.84
N HIS A 117 8.09 -7.53 -22.50
CA HIS A 117 7.61 -8.20 -21.30
C HIS A 117 8.50 -7.96 -20.06
N SER A 118 9.63 -7.26 -20.21
CA SER A 118 10.57 -6.97 -19.12
C SER A 118 10.25 -5.65 -18.40
N CYS A 119 8.97 -5.38 -18.17
CA CYS A 119 8.50 -4.23 -17.40
C CYS A 119 8.29 -4.63 -15.93
N VAL A 120 9.03 -3.99 -15.03
CA VAL A 120 9.03 -4.30 -13.59
C VAL A 120 8.63 -3.07 -12.78
N PRO A 121 7.86 -3.21 -11.68
CA PRO A 121 7.48 -2.10 -10.84
C PRO A 121 8.69 -1.57 -10.05
N TYR A 122 8.73 -0.26 -9.84
CA TYR A 122 9.69 0.43 -9.00
C TYR A 122 8.98 1.28 -7.93
N TYR A 123 9.68 1.49 -6.82
CA TYR A 123 9.28 2.40 -5.74
C TYR A 123 10.14 3.67 -5.81
N THR A 124 9.55 4.85 -5.63
CA THR A 124 10.30 6.10 -5.56
C THR A 124 10.42 6.57 -4.12
N GLN A 125 11.64 6.87 -3.68
CA GLN A 125 11.90 7.53 -2.40
C GLN A 125 12.84 8.71 -2.63
N ASN A 126 12.45 9.90 -2.18
CA ASN A 126 13.26 11.13 -2.34
C ASN A 126 13.72 11.39 -3.79
N GLY A 127 12.87 11.06 -4.77
CA GLY A 127 13.18 11.20 -6.21
C GLY A 127 14.06 10.11 -6.81
N GLN A 128 14.56 9.17 -6.00
CA GLN A 128 15.33 8.02 -6.46
C GLN A 128 14.44 6.80 -6.66
N LYS A 129 14.65 6.07 -7.75
CA LYS A 129 13.90 4.85 -8.10
C LYS A 129 14.61 3.62 -7.56
N TYR A 130 13.83 2.72 -6.98
CA TYR A 130 14.29 1.46 -6.40
C TYR A 130 13.59 0.27 -7.03
N LEU A 131 14.37 -0.76 -7.35
CA LEU A 131 13.92 -1.98 -7.99
C LEU A 131 14.23 -3.18 -7.11
N ALA A 132 13.32 -4.16 -7.05
CA ALA A 132 13.57 -5.36 -6.27
C ALA A 132 14.71 -6.18 -6.86
N LEU A 133 15.61 -6.62 -5.97
CA LEU A 133 16.83 -7.30 -6.35
C LEU A 133 16.57 -8.65 -7.04
N PHE A 134 15.45 -9.31 -6.71
CA PHE A 134 15.09 -10.61 -7.28
C PHE A 134 14.82 -10.57 -8.80
N TYR A 135 14.68 -9.39 -9.41
CA TYR A 135 14.56 -9.25 -10.86
C TYR A 135 15.88 -9.43 -11.60
N PHE A 136 17.01 -9.37 -10.90
CA PHE A 136 18.34 -9.46 -11.50
C PHE A 136 18.94 -10.84 -11.23
N GLU A 137 19.32 -11.52 -12.30
CA GLU A 137 20.03 -12.81 -12.24
C GLU A 137 21.54 -12.59 -12.48
N GLY A 138 22.37 -13.51 -11.98
CA GLY A 138 23.83 -13.47 -12.15
C GLY A 138 24.60 -12.94 -10.93
N ASP A 139 25.77 -12.34 -11.18
CA ASP A 139 26.66 -11.82 -10.14
C ASP A 139 26.09 -10.53 -9.53
N THR A 140 25.28 -10.72 -8.49
CA THR A 140 24.54 -9.66 -7.79
C THR A 140 25.25 -9.21 -6.52
N GLU A 141 26.48 -9.67 -6.23
CA GLU A 141 27.21 -9.31 -4.99
C GLU A 141 27.38 -7.80 -4.84
N ASN A 142 27.73 -7.10 -5.93
CA ASN A 142 27.88 -5.65 -5.93
C ASN A 142 26.54 -4.91 -5.70
N LEU A 143 25.42 -5.47 -6.18
CA LEU A 143 24.10 -4.91 -5.95
C LEU A 143 23.63 -5.15 -4.51
N MET A 144 23.92 -6.33 -3.95
CA MET A 144 23.59 -6.67 -2.56
C MET A 144 24.24 -5.70 -1.57
N GLN A 145 25.48 -5.27 -1.82
CA GLN A 145 26.17 -4.29 -0.96
C GLN A 145 25.50 -2.91 -0.95
N ARG A 146 24.72 -2.57 -1.98
CA ARG A 146 24.01 -1.30 -2.13
C ARG A 146 22.51 -1.43 -1.89
N ALA A 147 22.04 -2.64 -1.58
CA ALA A 147 20.64 -2.90 -1.38
C ALA A 147 20.14 -2.29 -0.07
N VAL A 148 18.94 -1.71 -0.13
CA VAL A 148 18.20 -1.20 1.02
C VAL A 148 17.01 -2.12 1.27
N GLN A 149 16.60 -2.28 2.53
CA GLN A 149 15.37 -2.99 2.87
C GLN A 149 14.18 -2.05 2.79
N LEU A 150 13.17 -2.43 2.00
CA LEU A 150 11.83 -1.85 2.09
C LEU A 150 10.94 -2.73 2.95
N GLU A 151 10.11 -2.11 3.77
CA GLU A 151 9.19 -2.77 4.71
C GLU A 151 7.85 -2.03 4.75
N ASN A 152 6.82 -2.66 5.34
CA ASN A 152 5.52 -2.04 5.63
C ASN A 152 4.87 -1.40 4.37
N TRP A 153 4.34 -0.18 4.52
CA TRP A 153 3.67 0.57 3.46
C TRP A 153 4.58 0.95 2.29
N ASP A 154 5.89 1.10 2.53
CA ASP A 154 6.85 1.34 1.44
C ASP A 154 6.98 0.13 0.51
N LEU A 155 6.75 -1.07 1.04
CA LEU A 155 6.73 -2.32 0.27
C LEU A 155 5.34 -2.67 -0.31
N ALA A 156 4.26 -2.15 0.29
CA ALA A 156 2.89 -2.52 -0.04
C ALA A 156 2.54 -2.33 -1.53
N TYR A 157 3.00 -1.22 -2.13
CA TYR A 157 2.80 -0.97 -3.56
C TYR A 157 3.46 -2.05 -4.44
N LEU A 158 4.71 -2.40 -4.16
CA LEU A 158 5.44 -3.39 -4.95
C LEU A 158 4.76 -4.75 -4.84
N LYS A 159 4.38 -5.16 -3.62
CA LYS A 159 3.59 -6.39 -3.39
C LYS A 159 2.29 -6.40 -4.18
N PHE A 160 1.59 -5.27 -4.23
CA PHE A 160 0.37 -5.13 -5.02
C PHE A 160 0.64 -5.35 -6.52
N CYS A 161 1.64 -4.69 -7.09
CA CYS A 161 2.02 -4.86 -8.49
C CYS A 161 2.44 -6.30 -8.81
N TRP A 162 3.23 -6.93 -7.94
CA TRP A 162 3.67 -8.32 -8.10
C TRP A 162 2.53 -9.31 -8.11
N LYS A 163 1.52 -9.12 -7.25
CA LYS A 163 0.31 -9.96 -7.25
C LYS A 163 -0.49 -9.79 -8.55
N ILE A 164 -0.66 -8.56 -9.03
CA ILE A 164 -1.32 -8.31 -10.33
C ILE A 164 -0.54 -8.96 -11.48
N GLN A 165 0.79 -8.91 -11.45
CA GLN A 165 1.66 -9.53 -12.46
C GLN A 165 1.74 -11.06 -12.35
N GLY A 166 1.21 -11.66 -11.28
CA GLY A 166 1.32 -13.10 -11.05
C GLY A 166 2.73 -13.57 -10.65
N VAL A 167 3.54 -12.67 -10.07
CA VAL A 167 4.82 -13.07 -9.46
C VAL A 167 4.53 -14.06 -8.33
N LYS A 168 5.35 -15.11 -8.21
CA LYS A 168 5.15 -16.15 -7.19
C LYS A 168 5.41 -15.59 -5.79
N ASP A 169 4.52 -15.87 -4.85
CA ASP A 169 4.60 -15.37 -3.46
C ASP A 169 5.99 -15.62 -2.82
N LYS A 170 6.70 -16.70 -3.16
CA LYS A 170 8.05 -16.99 -2.63
C LYS A 170 9.08 -15.85 -2.77
N PHE A 171 8.87 -14.92 -3.71
CA PHE A 171 9.78 -13.80 -3.95
C PHE A 171 9.49 -12.58 -3.07
N PHE A 172 8.29 -12.50 -2.49
CA PHE A 172 7.85 -11.31 -1.73
C PHE A 172 6.96 -11.63 -0.53
N ALA A 173 6.84 -12.90 -0.13
CA ALA A 173 6.03 -13.33 1.02
C ALA A 173 6.58 -12.84 2.37
N ILE A 174 7.77 -12.28 2.39
CA ILE A 174 8.44 -11.74 3.58
C ILE A 174 7.99 -10.29 3.78
N ASP A 175 8.00 -9.81 5.02
CA ASP A 175 7.62 -8.43 5.38
C ASP A 175 8.65 -7.38 4.95
N SER A 176 9.79 -7.82 4.43
CA SER A 176 10.82 -6.97 3.84
C SER A 176 11.21 -7.42 2.43
N CYS A 177 11.76 -6.50 1.64
CA CYS A 177 12.34 -6.78 0.33
C CYS A 177 13.62 -5.97 0.12
N SER A 178 14.68 -6.65 -0.33
CA SER A 178 15.90 -5.99 -0.79
C SER A 178 15.64 -5.30 -2.13
N VAL A 179 15.81 -3.99 -2.15
CA VAL A 179 15.75 -3.17 -3.36
C VAL A 179 17.06 -2.46 -3.60
N VAL A 180 17.34 -2.12 -4.86
CA VAL A 180 18.55 -1.42 -5.26
C VAL A 180 18.20 -0.22 -6.13
N GLY A 181 19.02 0.84 -6.04
CA GLY A 181 18.85 2.05 -6.82
C GLY A 181 18.94 1.78 -8.32
N PHE A 182 18.06 2.38 -9.09
CA PHE A 182 18.06 2.25 -10.55
C PHE A 182 19.38 2.74 -11.19
N ASP A 183 20.00 3.78 -10.62
CA ASP A 183 21.28 4.27 -11.11
C ASP A 183 22.44 3.31 -10.81
N ASP A 184 22.38 2.55 -9.71
CA ASP A 184 23.36 1.50 -9.42
C ASP A 184 23.26 0.35 -10.43
N ILE A 185 22.03 0.00 -10.85
CA ILE A 185 21.80 -1.03 -11.88
C ILE A 185 22.37 -0.58 -13.23
N LYS A 186 22.09 0.65 -13.67
CA LYS A 186 22.60 1.18 -14.95
C LYS A 186 24.12 1.13 -15.06
N ASN A 187 24.81 1.34 -13.95
CA ASN A 187 26.27 1.30 -13.91
C ASN A 187 26.82 -0.12 -14.08
N LEU A 188 26.04 -1.15 -13.73
CA LEU A 188 26.44 -2.56 -13.79
C LEU A 188 25.95 -3.26 -15.07
N TYR A 189 24.84 -2.81 -15.64
CA TYR A 189 24.27 -3.31 -16.88
C TYR A 189 24.11 -2.16 -17.90
N PRO A 190 25.20 -1.71 -18.54
CA PRO A 190 25.13 -0.72 -19.61
C PRO A 190 24.36 -1.27 -20.83
N PRO A 191 23.75 -0.38 -21.64
CA PRO A 191 22.85 -0.74 -22.75
C PRO A 191 23.50 -1.57 -23.87
#